data_AF-A0AAP1RHM6-F1
#
_entry.id   AF-A0AAP1RHM6-F1
#
_cell.length_a   1.000
_cell.length_b   1.000
_cell.length_c   1.000
_cell.angle_alpha   90.00
_cell.angle_beta   90.00
_cell.angle_gamma   90.00
#
_symmetry.space_group_name_H-M   'P 1'
#
loop_
_entity.id
_entity.type
_entity.pdbx_description
1 polymer ?
#
loop_
_entity_poly.entity_id
_entity_poly.type
_entity_poly.pdbx_seq_one_letter_code
_entity_poly.pdbx_strand_id
1 'polypeptide(L)'
;MTLAKLFILGQEIELLWTNMEYYREIRKNGKPSTDIISGLITLCFATGKDTDVILRWMTKENEDDTWQEVDKMEEGKIYFYENGLDYPPTKTYKFKDTHLIYFKEIFNAEGKEPMQTIITISPAIQNYGVNFLKRWNVSWVVPSKRTPYQAIENNEEPKFIEYYFENNEGEKITQEKIQADQKITLVIETENADNETIDLNLNDNKLDYMYDGVVAENDIIKNIIVTGKETRVELTTIKEKH
;
A
#
# COMPACT_ATOMS: atom_id res chain seq x y z
N MET A 1 7.81 20.06 27.33
CA MET A 1 7.79 18.65 27.80
C MET A 1 7.49 17.83 26.56
N THR A 2 8.33 16.85 26.23
CA THR A 2 8.10 16.04 25.02
C THR A 2 7.00 15.04 25.28
N LEU A 3 5.98 15.04 24.43
CA LEU A 3 4.89 14.07 24.45
C LEU A 3 5.07 13.08 23.29
N ALA A 4 4.52 11.89 23.43
CA ALA A 4 4.57 10.87 22.38
C ALA A 4 3.21 10.23 22.17
N LYS A 5 2.89 9.93 20.91
CA LYS A 5 1.66 9.22 20.52
C LYS A 5 1.97 8.07 19.59
N LEU A 6 1.36 6.92 19.86
CA LEU A 6 1.35 5.72 19.04
C LEU A 6 0.11 5.70 18.15
N PHE A 7 0.32 5.35 16.88
CA PHE A 7 -0.72 5.12 15.89
C PHE A 7 -0.58 3.69 15.39
N ILE A 8 -1.54 2.83 15.72
CA ILE A 8 -1.56 1.40 15.36
C ILE A 8 -2.99 0.87 15.43
N LEU A 9 -3.39 -0.09 14.58
CA LEU A 9 -4.75 -0.66 14.56
C LEU A 9 -5.87 0.40 14.46
N GLY A 10 -5.60 1.52 13.78
CA GLY A 10 -6.53 2.66 13.71
C GLY A 10 -6.73 3.42 15.04
N GLN A 11 -5.99 3.09 16.09
CA GLN A 11 -6.02 3.78 17.37
C GLN A 11 -4.93 4.85 17.48
N GLU A 12 -5.25 5.93 18.18
CA GLU A 12 -4.31 6.96 18.62
C GLU A 12 -4.15 6.88 20.14
N ILE A 13 -2.95 6.59 20.60
CA ILE A 13 -2.66 6.28 22.00
C ILE A 13 -1.55 7.19 22.50
N GLU A 14 -1.82 8.01 23.52
CA GLU A 14 -0.79 8.77 24.20
C GLU A 14 0.10 7.85 25.04
N LEU A 15 1.42 8.00 24.88
CA LEU A 15 2.41 7.16 25.54
C LEU A 15 2.93 7.84 26.81
N LEU A 16 2.94 7.10 27.91
CA LEU A 16 3.62 7.49 29.14
C LEU A 16 5.13 7.37 28.99
N TRP A 17 5.59 6.31 28.33
CA TRP A 17 6.99 6.14 27.94
C TRP A 17 7.14 5.11 26.82
N THR A 18 8.28 5.16 26.14
CA THR A 18 8.71 4.16 25.17
C THR A 18 10.19 3.85 25.37
N ASN A 19 10.56 2.59 25.23
CA ASN A 19 11.94 2.14 25.23
C ASN A 19 12.23 1.33 23.97
N MET A 20 13.39 1.60 23.37
CA MET A 20 13.85 0.92 22.18
C MET A 20 15.36 0.80 22.26
N GLU A 21 15.84 -0.43 22.07
CA GLU A 21 17.24 -0.76 22.25
C GLU A 21 17.79 -1.54 21.07
N TYR A 22 19.01 -1.20 20.69
CA TYR A 22 19.83 -1.95 19.75
C TYR A 22 21.18 -2.18 20.37
N TYR A 23 21.71 -3.38 20.20
CA TYR A 23 23.05 -3.69 20.66
C TYR A 23 23.72 -4.68 19.73
N ARG A 24 25.05 -4.78 19.86
CA ARG A 24 25.86 -5.81 19.22
C ARG A 24 26.75 -6.40 20.29
N GLU A 25 26.87 -7.72 20.30
CA GLU A 25 27.84 -8.36 21.16
C GLU A 25 29.25 -8.08 20.62
N ILE A 26 30.21 -7.89 21.53
CA ILE A 26 31.59 -7.61 21.18
C ILE A 26 32.49 -8.81 21.54
N ARG A 27 33.49 -9.04 20.69
CA ARG A 27 34.59 -9.97 20.97
C ARG A 27 35.48 -9.39 22.08
N LYS A 28 36.34 -10.23 22.68
CA LYS A 28 37.35 -9.80 23.67
C LYS A 28 38.27 -8.65 23.19
N ASN A 29 38.43 -8.50 21.87
CA ASN A 29 39.22 -7.43 21.26
C ASN A 29 38.41 -6.18 20.87
N GLY A 30 37.15 -6.07 21.32
CA GLY A 30 36.27 -4.93 21.05
C GLY A 30 35.60 -4.92 19.68
N LYS A 31 35.91 -5.86 18.78
CA LYS A 31 35.24 -5.95 17.48
C LYS A 31 33.83 -6.53 17.61
N PRO A 32 32.84 -6.06 16.84
CA PRO A 32 31.53 -6.68 16.79
C PRO A 32 31.63 -8.18 16.46
N SER A 33 30.87 -8.99 17.19
CA SER A 33 30.78 -10.44 17.01
C SER A 33 29.49 -10.86 16.32
N THR A 34 28.44 -10.05 16.45
CA THR A 34 27.10 -10.31 15.90
C THR A 34 26.68 -9.20 14.95
N ASP A 35 25.64 -9.46 14.16
CA ASP A 35 24.83 -8.40 13.56
C ASP A 35 24.10 -7.59 14.66
N ILE A 36 23.36 -6.56 14.26
CA ILE A 36 22.55 -5.78 15.19
C ILE A 36 21.47 -6.69 15.78
N ILE A 37 21.46 -6.79 17.11
CA ILE A 37 20.49 -7.55 17.90
C ILE A 37 19.46 -6.56 18.46
N SER A 38 18.24 -7.06 18.73
CA SER A 38 17.09 -6.32 19.23
C SER A 38 16.36 -5.51 18.15
N GLY A 39 15.98 -4.26 18.43
CA GLY A 39 14.96 -3.54 17.66
C GLY A 39 13.54 -3.99 18.03
N LEU A 40 13.32 -4.30 19.31
CA LEU A 40 11.99 -4.38 19.91
C LEU A 40 11.61 -3.00 20.44
N ILE A 41 10.33 -2.67 20.39
CA ILE A 41 9.81 -1.44 20.99
C ILE A 41 8.92 -1.82 22.17
N THR A 42 9.28 -1.38 23.36
CA THR A 42 8.41 -1.49 24.53
C THR A 42 7.72 -0.16 24.78
N LEU A 43 6.42 -0.20 25.01
CA LEU A 43 5.54 0.95 25.11
C LEU A 43 4.69 0.82 26.36
N CYS A 44 4.43 1.95 27.02
CA CYS A 44 3.49 2.03 28.14
C CYS A 44 2.54 3.19 27.94
N PHE A 45 1.27 2.94 28.19
CA PHE A 45 0.18 3.91 28.11
C PHE A 45 -0.88 3.64 29.18
N ALA A 46 -1.71 4.63 29.46
CA ALA A 46 -2.83 4.47 30.37
C ALA A 46 -3.87 3.53 29.75
N THR A 47 -4.37 2.56 30.53
CA THR A 47 -5.35 1.60 30.02
C THR A 47 -6.68 2.30 29.76
N GLY A 48 -7.14 2.23 28.51
CA GLY A 48 -8.41 2.81 28.07
C GLY A 48 -9.46 1.75 27.77
N LYS A 49 -10.68 2.19 27.46
CA LYS A 49 -11.81 1.30 27.14
C LYS A 49 -11.52 0.37 25.95
N ASP A 50 -10.82 0.89 24.94
CA ASP A 50 -10.56 0.17 23.68
C ASP A 50 -9.20 -0.54 23.67
N THR A 51 -8.54 -0.66 24.84
CA THR A 51 -7.25 -1.38 24.95
C THR A 51 -7.40 -2.88 24.68
N ASP A 52 -8.62 -3.43 24.74
CA ASP A 52 -8.90 -4.81 24.37
C ASP A 52 -8.59 -5.11 22.90
N VAL A 53 -8.64 -4.12 22.01
CA VAL A 53 -8.24 -4.27 20.60
C VAL A 53 -6.77 -4.70 20.47
N ILE A 54 -5.90 -4.14 21.31
CA ILE A 54 -4.47 -4.50 21.34
C ILE A 54 -4.31 -5.93 21.86
N LEU A 55 -5.08 -6.35 22.87
CA LEU A 55 -5.05 -7.73 23.35
C LEU A 55 -5.59 -8.70 22.29
N ARG A 56 -6.67 -8.34 21.58
CA ARG A 56 -7.23 -9.12 20.48
C ARG A 56 -6.22 -9.36 19.36
N TRP A 57 -5.40 -8.36 19.05
CA TRP A 57 -4.30 -8.52 18.10
C TRP A 57 -3.33 -9.63 18.54
N MET A 58 -2.96 -9.70 19.83
CA MET A 58 -2.11 -10.77 20.35
C MET A 58 -2.78 -12.16 20.32
N THR A 59 -4.09 -12.21 20.57
CA THR A 59 -4.84 -13.48 20.69
C THR A 59 -5.53 -13.91 19.40
N LYS A 60 -5.36 -13.18 18.30
CA LYS A 60 -5.97 -13.50 17.00
C LYS A 60 -5.50 -14.91 16.57
N GLU A 61 -6.44 -15.74 16.11
CA GLU A 61 -6.10 -17.02 15.51
C GLU A 61 -5.36 -16.79 14.19
N ASN A 62 -4.45 -17.69 13.83
CA ASN A 62 -3.75 -17.57 12.56
C ASN A 62 -4.70 -17.99 11.42
N GLU A 63 -4.90 -17.12 10.43
CA GLU A 63 -5.69 -17.42 9.24
C GLU A 63 -4.91 -18.20 8.17
N ASP A 64 -3.57 -18.13 8.17
CA ASP A 64 -2.73 -18.56 7.05
C ASP A 64 -2.07 -19.95 7.21
N ASP A 65 -2.26 -20.65 8.34
CA ASP A 65 -1.60 -21.92 8.72
C ASP A 65 -0.06 -21.90 8.59
N THR A 66 0.55 -20.73 8.37
CA THR A 66 2.00 -20.57 8.25
C THR A 66 2.63 -20.15 9.57
N TRP A 67 3.90 -20.48 9.75
CA TRP A 67 4.67 -19.99 10.90
C TRP A 67 5.00 -18.49 10.83
N GLN A 68 4.66 -17.81 9.74
CA GLN A 68 4.97 -16.39 9.55
C GLN A 68 3.91 -15.48 10.18
N GLU A 69 2.67 -15.97 10.32
CA GLU A 69 1.52 -15.23 10.87
C GLU A 69 1.42 -13.84 10.23
N VAL A 70 1.42 -13.78 8.90
CA VAL A 70 1.45 -12.52 8.14
C VAL A 70 0.15 -11.75 8.33
N ASP A 71 -0.95 -12.48 8.47
CA ASP A 71 -2.29 -11.99 8.81
C ASP A 71 -2.37 -11.28 10.17
N LYS A 72 -1.35 -11.43 11.03
CA LYS A 72 -1.21 -10.76 12.33
C LYS A 72 -0.19 -9.64 12.30
N MET A 73 0.42 -9.35 11.16
CA MET A 73 1.38 -8.27 11.05
C MET A 73 0.68 -6.92 10.95
N GLU A 74 1.12 -5.97 11.78
CA GLU A 74 0.60 -4.61 11.76
C GLU A 74 1.67 -3.58 11.36
N GLU A 75 1.19 -2.43 10.91
CA GLU A 75 2.00 -1.24 10.71
C GLU A 75 1.59 -0.11 11.65
N GLY A 76 2.53 0.77 11.94
CA GLY A 76 2.27 1.86 12.86
C GLY A 76 3.36 2.90 12.91
N LYS A 77 3.06 3.95 13.67
CA LYS A 77 3.93 5.13 13.79
C LYS A 77 3.94 5.62 15.23
N ILE A 78 5.07 6.13 15.69
CA ILE A 78 5.18 6.89 16.93
C ILE A 78 5.63 8.30 16.58
N TYR A 79 4.85 9.29 16.98
CA TYR A 79 5.16 10.70 16.83
C TYR A 79 5.62 11.27 18.16
N PHE A 80 6.70 12.05 18.14
CA PHE A 80 7.23 12.78 19.29
C PHE A 80 7.04 14.28 19.08
N TYR A 81 6.44 14.93 20.07
CA TYR A 81 6.03 16.33 20.02
C TYR A 81 6.77 17.10 21.11
N GLU A 82 7.76 17.91 20.75
CA GLU A 82 8.53 18.69 21.73
C GLU A 82 7.73 19.90 22.26
N ASN A 83 6.95 20.53 21.38
CA ASN A 83 6.22 21.76 21.66
C ASN A 83 4.74 21.54 22.02
N GLY A 84 4.32 20.29 22.22
CA GLY A 84 2.92 19.92 22.45
C GLY A 84 2.23 19.36 21.20
N LEU A 85 1.05 18.77 21.41
CA LEU A 85 0.35 17.96 20.41
C LEU A 85 -0.23 18.76 19.24
N ASP A 86 -0.43 20.07 19.41
CA ASP A 86 -0.95 20.97 18.37
C ASP A 86 0.13 21.37 17.34
N TYR A 87 1.39 21.02 17.59
CA TYR A 87 2.51 21.33 16.72
C TYR A 87 2.94 20.10 15.91
N PRO A 88 3.62 20.29 14.76
CA PRO A 88 4.18 19.18 14.01
C PRO A 88 5.14 18.32 14.86
N PRO A 89 5.16 16.99 14.66
CA PRO A 89 6.05 16.11 15.39
C PRO A 89 7.51 16.39 15.04
N THR A 90 8.36 16.54 16.06
CA THR A 90 9.80 16.75 15.92
C THR A 90 10.51 15.48 15.46
N LYS A 91 9.98 14.31 15.83
CA LYS A 91 10.52 13.01 15.41
C LYS A 91 9.41 12.03 15.11
N THR A 92 9.60 11.23 14.08
CA THR A 92 8.67 10.17 13.68
C THR A 92 9.41 8.85 13.62
N TYR A 93 8.85 7.85 14.29
CA TYR A 93 9.25 6.47 14.17
C TYR A 93 8.20 5.73 13.38
N LYS A 94 8.58 5.09 12.27
CA LYS A 94 7.67 4.27 11.46
C LYS A 94 8.10 2.82 11.55
N PHE A 95 7.14 1.91 11.61
CA PHE A 95 7.40 0.49 11.62
C PHE A 95 6.33 -0.27 10.83
N LYS A 96 6.72 -1.41 10.28
CA LYS A 96 5.88 -2.29 9.47
C LYS A 96 6.31 -3.75 9.67
N ASP A 97 5.43 -4.67 9.32
CA ASP A 97 5.58 -6.11 9.51
C ASP A 97 5.84 -6.41 10.99
N THR A 98 4.88 -6.04 11.83
CA THR A 98 5.06 -6.00 13.28
C THR A 98 4.19 -7.03 13.95
N HIS A 99 4.74 -7.76 14.91
CA HIS A 99 3.97 -8.62 15.82
C HIS A 99 3.96 -8.05 17.23
N LEU A 100 2.85 -8.26 17.93
CA LEU A 100 2.76 -8.06 19.37
C LEU A 100 3.27 -9.31 20.09
N ILE A 101 4.40 -9.19 20.79
CA ILE A 101 5.08 -10.34 21.40
C ILE A 101 4.96 -10.36 22.93
N TYR A 102 4.46 -9.27 23.52
CA TYR A 102 4.28 -9.15 24.96
C TYR A 102 3.16 -8.18 25.26
N PHE A 103 2.28 -8.56 26.17
CA PHE A 103 1.22 -7.72 26.72
C PHE A 103 1.17 -7.91 28.23
N LYS A 104 1.10 -6.81 28.98
CA LYS A 104 0.92 -6.81 30.43
C LYS A 104 0.07 -5.63 30.84
N GLU A 105 -0.92 -5.90 31.67
CA GLU A 105 -1.74 -4.89 32.31
C GLU A 105 -1.39 -4.82 33.81
N ILE A 106 -1.33 -3.61 34.35
CA ILE A 106 -1.00 -3.33 35.74
C ILE A 106 -2.04 -2.39 36.31
N PHE A 107 -2.68 -2.80 37.41
CA PHE A 107 -3.53 -1.93 38.21
C PHE A 107 -2.89 -1.66 39.58
N ASN A 108 -2.81 -0.40 39.98
CA ASN A 108 -2.37 0.05 41.29
C ASN A 108 -3.32 1.15 41.79
N ALA A 109 -4.18 0.82 42.76
CA ALA A 109 -5.19 1.74 43.30
C ALA A 109 -4.63 3.03 43.91
N GLU A 110 -3.37 3.04 44.34
CA GLU A 110 -2.70 4.18 44.98
C GLU A 110 -1.79 4.96 44.01
N GLY A 111 -1.68 4.51 42.76
CA GLY A 111 -0.85 5.14 41.73
C GLY A 111 -1.49 6.39 41.13
N LYS A 112 -0.65 7.31 40.60
CA LYS A 112 -1.12 8.48 39.84
C LYS A 112 -1.88 8.08 38.57
N GLU A 113 -1.39 7.06 37.88
CA GLU A 113 -2.04 6.39 36.76
C GLU A 113 -2.42 4.99 37.23
N PRO A 114 -3.66 4.79 37.71
CA PRO A 114 -4.01 3.59 38.45
C PRO A 114 -4.07 2.35 37.57
N MET A 115 -4.18 2.49 36.25
CA MET A 115 -4.20 1.36 35.31
C MET A 115 -3.33 1.66 34.09
N GLN A 116 -2.38 0.77 33.82
CA GLN A 116 -1.40 0.93 32.75
C GLN A 116 -1.26 -0.37 31.96
N THR A 117 -1.06 -0.22 30.65
CA THR A 117 -0.79 -1.32 29.75
C THR A 117 0.62 -1.17 29.19
N ILE A 118 1.41 -2.23 29.31
CA ILE A 118 2.75 -2.35 28.77
C ILE A 118 2.74 -3.39 27.67
N ILE A 119 3.22 -3.01 26.49
CA ILE A 119 3.34 -3.90 25.35
C ILE A 119 4.77 -3.89 24.81
N THR A 120 5.18 -5.02 24.21
CA THR A 120 6.39 -5.06 23.39
C THR A 120 6.04 -5.54 21.99
N ILE A 121 6.39 -4.73 21.00
CA ILE A 121 6.20 -5.04 19.59
C ILE A 121 7.54 -5.38 18.93
N SER A 122 7.53 -6.33 18.01
CA SER A 122 8.67 -6.74 17.20
C SER A 122 8.42 -6.38 15.74
N PRO A 123 8.89 -5.22 15.27
CA PRO A 123 8.78 -4.85 13.86
C PRO A 123 9.92 -5.42 13.02
N ALA A 124 9.62 -5.84 11.79
CA ALA A 124 10.61 -6.27 10.80
C ALA A 124 11.21 -5.10 10.03
N ILE A 125 10.39 -4.11 9.69
CA ILE A 125 10.78 -2.90 8.96
C ILE A 125 10.70 -1.73 9.93
N GLN A 126 11.79 -0.98 10.05
CA GLN A 126 11.93 0.10 11.02
C GLN A 126 12.54 1.32 10.35
N ASN A 127 11.96 2.49 10.56
CA ASN A 127 12.51 3.78 10.14
C ASN A 127 12.46 4.76 11.31
N TYR A 128 13.60 4.92 11.98
CA TYR A 128 13.77 5.79 13.16
C TYR A 128 14.76 6.93 12.92
N GLY A 129 14.86 7.36 11.65
CA GLY A 129 15.93 8.20 11.11
C GLY A 129 16.91 7.43 10.23
N VAL A 130 16.97 6.11 10.39
CA VAL A 130 17.69 5.17 9.51
C VAL A 130 16.78 3.97 9.28
N ASN A 131 16.83 3.40 8.07
CA ASN A 131 16.12 2.17 7.75
C ASN A 131 16.86 0.96 8.34
N PHE A 132 16.15 0.14 9.11
CA PHE A 132 16.62 -1.14 9.61
C PHE A 132 15.63 -2.23 9.22
N LEU A 133 16.15 -3.33 8.67
CA LEU A 133 15.38 -4.40 8.06
C LEU A 133 15.79 -5.73 8.67
N LYS A 134 14.87 -6.42 9.32
CA LYS A 134 15.06 -7.80 9.76
C LYS A 134 14.80 -8.75 8.59
N ARG A 135 15.46 -9.90 8.59
CA ARG A 135 15.44 -10.86 7.46
C ARG A 135 14.06 -11.43 7.13
N TRP A 136 13.13 -11.39 8.09
CA TRP A 136 11.78 -11.96 7.98
C TRP A 136 10.72 -10.93 7.54
N ASN A 137 11.12 -9.72 7.14
CA ASN A 137 10.19 -8.76 6.56
C ASN A 137 9.51 -9.31 5.28
N VAL A 138 8.28 -8.89 5.03
CA VAL A 138 7.43 -9.32 3.91
C VAL A 138 7.14 -8.13 2.99
N SER A 139 6.96 -6.95 3.56
CA SER A 139 6.49 -5.75 2.85
C SER A 139 7.61 -4.85 2.32
N TRP A 140 8.89 -5.23 2.45
CA TRP A 140 9.98 -4.39 1.97
C TRP A 140 10.12 -4.50 0.46
N VAL A 141 9.88 -3.38 -0.22
CA VAL A 141 10.25 -3.23 -1.62
C VAL A 141 11.60 -2.54 -1.68
N VAL A 142 12.58 -3.17 -2.34
CA VAL A 142 13.89 -2.54 -2.57
C VAL A 142 13.64 -1.23 -3.31
N PRO A 143 14.07 -0.07 -2.77
CA PRO A 143 13.97 1.18 -3.50
C PRO A 143 14.79 1.03 -4.79
N SER A 144 14.12 0.93 -5.94
CA SER A 144 14.77 1.00 -7.23
C SER A 144 15.65 2.25 -7.24
N LYS A 145 16.93 2.13 -7.64
CA LYS A 145 17.87 3.25 -7.72
C LYS A 145 17.17 4.48 -8.31
N ARG A 146 17.02 5.51 -7.48
CA ARG A 146 16.32 6.78 -7.72
C ARG A 146 16.36 7.25 -9.18
N THR A 147 15.23 7.18 -9.88
CA THR A 147 14.76 8.34 -10.64
C THR A 147 13.98 9.23 -9.66
N PRO A 148 14.15 10.56 -9.70
CA PRO A 148 13.50 11.46 -8.74
C PRO A 148 11.98 11.29 -8.82
N TYR A 149 11.38 10.90 -7.70
CA TYR A 149 9.94 10.83 -7.51
C TYR A 149 9.33 12.22 -7.78
N GLN A 150 8.61 12.35 -8.90
CA GLN A 150 7.48 13.27 -8.96
C GLN A 150 6.40 12.71 -8.02
N ALA A 151 5.63 13.59 -7.38
CA ALA A 151 4.58 13.19 -6.44
C ALA A 151 3.66 12.15 -7.09
N ILE A 152 3.52 10.98 -6.48
CA ILE A 152 2.47 10.03 -6.83
C ILE A 152 1.25 10.49 -6.05
N GLU A 153 0.33 11.17 -6.73
CA GLU A 153 -1.05 11.24 -6.30
C GLU A 153 -1.61 9.82 -6.35
N ASN A 154 -1.87 9.22 -5.18
CA ASN A 154 -2.73 8.04 -5.10
C ASN A 154 -4.15 8.48 -5.52
N ASN A 155 -4.41 8.46 -6.82
CA ASN A 155 -5.78 8.36 -7.32
C ASN A 155 -6.05 6.88 -7.51
N GLU A 156 -6.72 6.27 -6.53
CA GLU A 156 -7.43 5.00 -6.70
C GLU A 156 -8.67 5.17 -7.60
N GLU A 157 -8.89 6.35 -8.18
CA GLU A 157 -9.93 6.57 -9.18
C GLU A 157 -9.58 5.85 -10.49
N PRO A 158 -10.56 5.21 -11.15
CA PRO A 158 -10.36 4.61 -12.47
C PRO A 158 -9.94 5.69 -13.47
N LYS A 159 -8.83 5.46 -14.15
CA LYS A 159 -8.28 6.37 -15.17
C LYS A 159 -8.18 5.68 -16.51
N PHE A 160 -8.77 6.31 -17.52
CA PHE A 160 -8.46 6.02 -18.92
C PHE A 160 -7.11 6.69 -19.28
N ILE A 161 -6.17 5.92 -19.82
CA ILE A 161 -4.84 6.40 -20.19
C ILE A 161 -4.82 6.76 -21.69
N GLU A 162 -4.98 5.76 -22.55
CA GLU A 162 -5.02 5.92 -24.00
C GLU A 162 -5.68 4.72 -24.67
N TYR A 163 -5.91 4.83 -25.98
CA TYR A 163 -6.24 3.70 -26.83
C TYR A 163 -5.42 3.73 -28.11
N TYR A 164 -5.24 2.58 -28.74
CA TYR A 164 -4.65 2.46 -30.06
C TYR A 164 -5.15 1.23 -30.81
N PHE A 165 -4.82 1.16 -32.10
CA PHE A 165 -5.16 0.03 -32.95
C PHE A 165 -3.93 -0.83 -33.21
N GLU A 166 -4.12 -2.15 -33.21
CA GLU A 166 -3.16 -3.15 -33.68
C GLU A 166 -3.68 -3.85 -34.93
N ASN A 167 -2.77 -4.22 -35.83
CA ASN A 167 -3.08 -5.12 -36.93
C ASN A 167 -3.18 -6.58 -36.43
N ASN A 168 -3.51 -7.52 -37.34
CA ASN A 168 -3.59 -8.95 -36.99
C ASN A 168 -2.24 -9.57 -36.57
N GLU A 169 -1.13 -8.87 -36.76
CA GLU A 169 0.22 -9.29 -36.36
C GLU A 169 0.61 -8.72 -34.97
N GLY A 170 -0.27 -7.92 -34.35
CA GLY A 170 -0.03 -7.27 -33.06
C GLY A 170 0.81 -6.00 -33.15
N GLU A 171 1.00 -5.44 -34.35
CA GLU A 171 1.74 -4.19 -34.53
C GLU A 171 0.81 -2.98 -34.44
N LYS A 172 1.21 -1.96 -33.66
CA LYS A 172 0.48 -0.69 -33.53
C LYS A 172 0.40 0.03 -34.88
N ILE A 173 -0.83 0.29 -35.35
CA ILE A 173 -1.13 0.99 -36.60
C ILE A 173 -1.85 2.31 -36.33
N THR A 174 -1.64 3.29 -37.21
CA THR A 174 -2.36 4.56 -37.17
C THR A 174 -3.68 4.44 -37.91
N GLN A 175 -4.69 5.18 -37.45
CA GLN A 175 -6.05 5.18 -38.00
C GLN A 175 -6.08 5.45 -39.52
N GLU A 176 -5.18 6.30 -40.02
CA GLU A 176 -5.02 6.59 -41.46
C GLU A 176 -4.63 5.38 -42.33
N LYS A 177 -4.03 4.35 -41.73
CA LYS A 177 -3.60 3.12 -42.43
C LYS A 177 -4.68 2.04 -42.43
N ILE A 178 -5.74 2.24 -41.66
CA ILE A 178 -6.84 1.29 -41.56
C ILE A 178 -7.67 1.38 -42.84
N GLN A 179 -7.98 0.24 -43.43
CA GLN A 179 -8.85 0.15 -44.59
C GLN A 179 -10.20 -0.42 -44.18
N ALA A 180 -11.24 -0.17 -44.98
CA ALA A 180 -12.54 -0.80 -44.80
C ALA A 180 -12.45 -2.33 -44.97
N ASP A 181 -13.39 -3.04 -44.34
CA ASP A 181 -13.55 -4.49 -44.41
C ASP A 181 -12.36 -5.28 -43.81
N GLN A 182 -11.69 -4.72 -42.80
CA GLN A 182 -10.58 -5.35 -42.09
C GLN A 182 -10.92 -5.58 -40.63
N LYS A 183 -10.36 -6.66 -40.07
CA LYS A 183 -10.32 -6.88 -38.62
C LYS A 183 -9.11 -6.18 -38.04
N ILE A 184 -9.32 -5.45 -36.96
CA ILE A 184 -8.30 -4.75 -36.19
C ILE A 184 -8.55 -4.97 -34.70
N THR A 185 -7.53 -4.82 -33.88
CA THR A 185 -7.68 -4.88 -32.43
C THR A 185 -7.58 -3.48 -31.86
N LEU A 186 -8.60 -3.04 -31.11
CA LEU A 186 -8.56 -1.87 -30.27
C LEU A 186 -7.97 -2.26 -28.90
N VAL A 187 -6.85 -1.63 -28.54
CA VAL A 187 -6.23 -1.79 -27.23
C VAL A 187 -6.52 -0.56 -26.40
N ILE A 188 -7.06 -0.75 -25.21
CA ILE A 188 -7.44 0.29 -24.25
C ILE A 188 -6.55 0.12 -23.03
N GLU A 189 -5.78 1.17 -22.72
CA GLU A 189 -4.93 1.21 -21.53
C GLU A 189 -5.64 1.97 -20.41
N THR A 190 -5.71 1.34 -19.24
CA THR A 190 -6.37 1.91 -18.06
C THR A 190 -5.56 1.69 -16.79
N GLU A 191 -5.84 2.49 -15.77
CA GLU A 191 -5.31 2.34 -14.42
C GLU A 191 -6.47 2.26 -13.44
N ASN A 192 -6.45 1.27 -12.54
CA ASN A 192 -7.46 1.10 -11.48
C ASN A 192 -8.92 1.00 -11.98
N ALA A 193 -9.16 0.49 -13.19
CA ALA A 193 -10.49 0.43 -13.83
C ALA A 193 -11.02 -1.01 -14.05
N ASP A 194 -10.48 -2.00 -13.35
CA ASP A 194 -10.87 -3.41 -13.50
C ASP A 194 -12.37 -3.62 -13.21
N ASN A 195 -13.08 -4.27 -14.14
CA ASN A 195 -14.53 -4.50 -14.14
C ASN A 195 -15.41 -3.26 -14.34
N GLU A 196 -14.84 -2.09 -14.64
CA GLU A 196 -15.60 -0.92 -15.09
C GLU A 196 -15.96 -1.04 -16.58
N THR A 197 -16.96 -0.26 -17.01
CA THR A 197 -17.36 -0.15 -18.42
C THR A 197 -16.92 1.18 -19.01
N ILE A 198 -16.35 1.17 -20.21
CA ILE A 198 -15.97 2.37 -20.95
C ILE A 198 -16.75 2.51 -22.26
N ASP A 199 -17.21 3.73 -22.52
CA ASP A 199 -17.70 4.16 -23.82
C ASP A 199 -16.58 4.94 -24.52
N LEU A 200 -16.18 4.51 -25.71
CA LEU A 200 -15.06 5.07 -26.44
C LEU A 200 -15.50 5.63 -27.79
N ASN A 201 -15.24 6.91 -28.02
CA ASN A 201 -15.45 7.55 -29.31
C ASN A 201 -14.15 7.54 -30.13
N LEU A 202 -14.16 6.86 -31.27
CA LEU A 202 -13.00 6.74 -32.17
C LEU A 202 -12.83 7.96 -33.11
N ASN A 203 -13.81 8.86 -33.15
CA ASN A 203 -13.83 10.11 -33.93
C ASN A 203 -13.28 9.93 -35.36
N ASP A 204 -13.88 9.05 -36.16
CA ASP A 204 -13.41 8.72 -37.51
C ASP A 204 -14.39 9.21 -38.58
N ASN A 205 -13.93 10.09 -39.44
CA ASN A 205 -14.75 10.61 -40.54
C ASN A 205 -14.55 9.87 -41.87
N LYS A 206 -14.04 8.63 -41.83
CA LYS A 206 -13.78 7.81 -43.02
C LYS A 206 -14.35 6.40 -42.91
N LEU A 207 -14.43 5.85 -41.70
CA LEU A 207 -14.77 4.45 -41.45
C LEU A 207 -15.73 4.34 -40.27
N ASP A 208 -16.75 3.52 -40.43
CA ASP A 208 -17.58 3.04 -39.32
C ASP A 208 -16.89 1.81 -38.68
N TYR A 209 -17.17 1.55 -37.40
CA TYR A 209 -16.62 0.40 -36.67
C TYR A 209 -17.72 -0.52 -36.17
N MET A 210 -17.50 -1.82 -36.21
CA MET A 210 -18.41 -2.82 -35.65
C MET A 210 -17.75 -3.58 -34.51
N TYR A 211 -18.41 -3.56 -33.36
CA TYR A 211 -18.04 -4.27 -32.15
C TYR A 211 -19.15 -5.27 -31.79
N ASP A 212 -18.77 -6.54 -31.56
CA ASP A 212 -19.71 -7.63 -31.22
C ASP A 212 -20.94 -7.73 -32.16
N GLY A 213 -20.73 -7.48 -33.46
CA GLY A 213 -21.79 -7.51 -34.46
C GLY A 213 -22.71 -6.27 -34.50
N VAL A 214 -22.47 -5.26 -33.66
CA VAL A 214 -23.20 -4.00 -33.62
C VAL A 214 -22.34 -2.87 -34.19
N VAL A 215 -22.89 -2.11 -35.14
CA VAL A 215 -22.22 -0.93 -35.70
C VAL A 215 -22.22 0.18 -34.66
N ALA A 216 -21.06 0.77 -34.39
CA ALA A 216 -20.87 1.90 -33.49
C ALA A 216 -21.53 3.15 -34.09
N GLU A 217 -22.56 3.67 -33.43
CA GLU A 217 -23.21 4.91 -33.86
C GLU A 217 -22.30 6.12 -33.57
N ASN A 218 -22.03 6.94 -34.59
CA ASN A 218 -21.11 8.09 -34.52
C ASN A 218 -19.72 7.71 -33.99
N ASP A 219 -19.22 6.53 -34.36
CA ASP A 219 -17.93 5.96 -33.92
C ASP A 219 -17.80 5.73 -32.41
N ILE A 220 -18.92 5.70 -31.69
CA ILE A 220 -18.94 5.44 -30.25
C ILE A 220 -19.18 3.96 -30.00
N ILE A 221 -18.15 3.25 -29.55
CA ILE A 221 -18.26 1.88 -29.04
C ILE A 221 -18.65 1.97 -27.57
N LYS A 222 -19.74 1.29 -27.19
CA LYS A 222 -20.30 1.38 -25.83
C LYS A 222 -20.08 0.11 -25.02
N ASN A 223 -20.04 0.26 -23.70
CA ASN A 223 -20.02 -0.82 -22.71
C ASN A 223 -18.86 -1.82 -22.88
N ILE A 224 -17.66 -1.34 -23.20
CA ILE A 224 -16.48 -2.19 -23.21
C ILE A 224 -16.09 -2.50 -21.76
N ILE A 225 -16.06 -3.78 -21.38
CA ILE A 225 -15.66 -4.22 -20.04
C ILE A 225 -14.14 -4.19 -19.94
N VAL A 226 -13.61 -3.45 -18.97
CA VAL A 226 -12.18 -3.34 -18.73
C VAL A 226 -11.67 -4.56 -17.97
N THR A 227 -10.61 -5.18 -18.49
CA THR A 227 -9.97 -6.38 -17.94
C THR A 227 -8.48 -6.16 -17.70
N GLY A 228 -8.12 -5.64 -16.53
CA GLY A 228 -6.74 -5.32 -16.22
C GLY A 228 -6.30 -3.98 -16.80
N LYS A 229 -4.98 -3.77 -16.77
CA LYS A 229 -4.33 -2.57 -17.31
C LYS A 229 -4.49 -2.41 -18.82
N GLU A 230 -4.69 -3.51 -19.55
CA GLU A 230 -4.84 -3.53 -20.99
C GLU A 230 -6.05 -4.38 -21.38
N THR A 231 -7.05 -3.75 -21.99
CA THR A 231 -8.22 -4.42 -22.54
C THR A 231 -8.10 -4.46 -24.06
N ARG A 232 -8.24 -5.65 -24.65
CA ARG A 232 -8.16 -5.86 -26.11
C ARG A 232 -9.53 -6.21 -26.65
N VAL A 233 -9.96 -5.49 -27.68
CA VAL A 233 -11.27 -5.61 -28.31
C VAL A 233 -11.10 -5.78 -29.82
N GLU A 234 -11.70 -6.82 -30.40
CA GLU A 234 -11.72 -6.97 -31.86
C GLU A 234 -12.80 -6.07 -32.47
N LEU A 235 -12.42 -5.31 -33.50
CA LEU A 235 -13.31 -4.48 -34.30
C LEU A 235 -13.25 -4.90 -35.77
N THR A 236 -14.37 -4.73 -36.47
CA THR A 236 -14.43 -4.84 -37.92
C THR A 236 -14.70 -3.46 -38.50
N THR A 237 -13.84 -2.98 -39.40
CA THR A 237 -14.00 -1.67 -40.06
C THR A 237 -14.98 -1.78 -41.22
N ILE A 238 -15.83 -0.78 -41.38
CA ILE A 238 -16.86 -0.69 -42.41
C ILE A 238 -16.67 0.64 -43.15
N LYS A 239 -16.90 0.64 -44.45
CA LYS A 239 -16.86 1.88 -45.24
C LYS A 239 -18.01 2.79 -44.82
N GLU A 240 -17.69 4.02 -44.41
CA GLU A 240 -18.69 5.01 -44.02
C GLU A 240 -19.70 5.22 -45.15
N LYS A 241 -20.99 5.09 -44.83
CA LYS A 241 -22.07 5.38 -45.77
C LYS A 241 -22.49 6.84 -45.63
N HIS A 242 -22.01 7.68 -46.55
CA HIS A 242 -22.60 9.00 -46.80
C HIS A 242 -24.09 8.91 -47.17
#